data_AF-A0A9E8MUV5-F1
#
_entry.id   AF-A0A9E8MUV5-F1
#
_cell.length_a   1.000
_cell.length_b   1.000
_cell.length_c   1.000
_cell.angle_alpha   90.00
_cell.angle_beta   90.00
_cell.angle_gamma   90.00
#
_symmetry.space_group_name_H-M   'P 1'
#
loop_
_entity.id
_entity.type
_entity.pdbx_description
1 polymer ?
#
loop_
_entity_poly.entity_id
_entity_poly.type
_entity_poly.pdbx_seq_one_letter_code
_entity_poly.pdbx_strand_id
1 'polypeptide(L)' 'MNLAPIVLFVYNRPWHTLQTLEALKANAYASKSVLYIHADGPKANASATDKTNIEETETCFKKTTVVPRRAYHYA' A
#
# COMPACT_ATOMS: atom_id res chain seq x y z
N MET A 1 -2.09 -22.75 -10.49
CA MET A 1 -1.11 -22.47 -9.42
C MET A 1 -1.30 -21.02 -8.98
N ASN A 2 -1.56 -20.77 -7.70
CA ASN A 2 -1.45 -19.42 -7.16
C ASN A 2 0.01 -19.16 -6.79
N LEU A 3 0.56 -18.03 -7.23
CA LEU A 3 1.86 -17.59 -6.75
C LEU A 3 1.74 -17.12 -5.30
N ALA A 4 2.87 -17.11 -4.59
CA ALA A 4 2.92 -16.67 -3.21
C ALA A 4 2.33 -15.25 -3.08
N PRO A 5 1.55 -14.98 -2.02
CA PRO A 5 1.05 -13.65 -1.76
C PRO A 5 2.19 -12.69 -1.42
N ILE A 6 1.96 -11.42 -1.66
CA ILE A 6 2.87 -10.32 -1.36
C ILE A 6 2.22 -9.51 -0.22
N VAL A 7 2.99 -9.20 0.81
CA VAL A 7 2.58 -8.29 1.89
C VAL A 7 3.46 -7.05 1.82
N LEU A 8 2.85 -5.88 1.76
CA LEU A 8 3.54 -4.58 1.74
C LEU A 8 3.09 -3.75 2.93
N PHE A 9 4.04 -3.35 3.77
CA PHE A 9 3.82 -2.42 4.88
C PHE A 9 4.18 -1.01 4.46
N VAL A 10 3.28 -0.05 4.70
CA VAL A 10 3.44 1.36 4.31
C VAL A 10 3.10 2.29 5.46
N TYR A 11 3.78 3.42 5.55
CA TYR A 11 3.52 4.44 6.58
C TYR A 11 4.10 5.79 6.15
N ASN A 12 3.30 6.87 6.19
CA ASN A 12 3.75 8.28 6.08
C ASN A 12 4.78 8.54 4.96
N ARG A 13 4.64 7.87 3.81
CA ARG A 13 5.62 7.93 2.70
C ARG A 13 4.90 7.80 1.35
N PRO A 14 4.07 8.78 0.96
CA PRO A 14 3.24 8.68 -0.23
C PRO A 14 4.07 8.52 -1.51
N TRP A 15 5.14 9.33 -1.67
CA TRP A 15 6.01 9.28 -2.84
C TRP A 15 6.68 7.91 -3.01
N HIS A 16 7.31 7.38 -1.95
CA HIS A 16 7.96 6.07 -2.00
C HIS A 16 6.96 4.94 -2.21
N THR A 17 5.79 5.00 -1.55
CA THR A 17 4.73 4.00 -1.71
C THR A 17 4.27 3.93 -3.16
N LEU A 18 4.07 5.09 -3.80
CA LEU A 18 3.70 5.13 -5.21
C LEU A 18 4.78 4.49 -6.10
N GLN A 19 6.05 4.86 -5.92
CA GLN A 19 7.16 4.28 -6.68
C GLN A 19 7.25 2.76 -6.51
N THR A 20 7.09 2.25 -5.28
CA THR A 20 7.08 0.81 -5.01
C THR A 20 5.92 0.09 -5.69
N LEU A 21 4.71 0.68 -5.68
CA LEU A 21 3.55 0.11 -6.34
C LEU A 21 3.71 0.06 -7.86
N GLU A 22 4.24 1.10 -8.49
CA GLU A 22 4.51 1.12 -9.93
C GLU A 22 5.59 0.10 -10.32
N ALA A 23 6.68 0.01 -9.55
CA ALA A 23 7.71 -0.99 -9.77
C ALA A 23 7.17 -2.42 -9.61
N LEU A 24 6.35 -2.67 -8.58
CA LEU A 24 5.72 -3.96 -8.36
C LEU A 24 4.79 -4.33 -9.51
N LYS A 25 3.99 -3.37 -9.99
CA LYS A 25 3.08 -3.55 -11.13
C LYS A 25 3.82 -3.93 -12.42
N ALA A 26 5.04 -3.45 -12.62
CA ALA A 26 5.86 -3.78 -13.78
C ALA A 26 6.42 -5.22 -13.78
N ASN A 27 6.34 -5.94 -12.66
CA ASN A 27 6.83 -7.32 -12.59
C ASN A 27 5.90 -8.30 -13.31
N ALA A 28 6.48 -9.17 -14.16
CA ALA A 28 5.78 -10.09 -15.06
C ALA A 28 4.73 -11.02 -14.38
N TYR A 29 4.87 -11.27 -13.08
CA TYR A 29 4.02 -12.18 -12.33
C TYR A 29 3.20 -11.50 -11.23
N ALA A 30 3.32 -10.18 -11.05
CA ALA A 30 2.64 -9.47 -9.96
C ALA A 30 1.11 -9.60 -10.04
N SER A 31 0.54 -9.63 -11.25
CA SER A 31 -0.90 -9.82 -11.47
C SER A 31 -1.42 -11.23 -11.10
N LYS A 32 -0.52 -12.19 -10.86
CA LYS A 32 -0.85 -13.58 -10.49
C LYS A 32 -0.65 -13.86 -8.99
N SER A 33 -0.13 -12.90 -8.24
CA SER A 33 0.00 -12.95 -6.77
C SER A 33 -1.07 -12.08 -6.12
N VAL A 34 -1.53 -12.43 -4.92
CA VAL A 34 -2.40 -11.55 -4.13
C VAL A 34 -1.54 -10.51 -3.40
N LEU A 35 -1.90 -9.24 -3.45
CA LEU A 35 -1.21 -8.16 -2.72
C LEU A 35 -2.04 -7.71 -1.52
N TYR A 36 -1.48 -7.91 -0.33
CA TYR A 36 -1.98 -7.36 0.93
C TYR A 36 -1.17 -6.12 1.28
N ILE A 37 -1.85 -5.04 1.63
CA ILE A 37 -1.21 -3.78 2.04
C ILE A 37 -1.67 -3.47 3.45
N HIS A 38 -0.72 -3.28 4.35
CA HIS A 38 -0.95 -2.81 5.70
C HIS A 38 -0.44 -1.39 5.82
N ALA A 39 -1.33 -0.48 6.20
CA ALA A 39 -1.02 0.93 6.40
C ALA A 39 -1.28 1.27 7.86
N ASP A 40 -0.21 1.64 8.56
CA ASP A 40 -0.32 2.03 9.95
C ASP A 40 -1.02 3.40 10.05
N GLY A 41 -1.94 3.53 11.00
CA GLY A 41 -2.60 4.79 11.31
C GLY A 41 -1.65 5.84 11.91
N PRO A 42 -2.12 7.09 12.06
CA PRO A 42 -1.33 8.14 12.68
C PRO A 42 -1.01 7.80 14.14
N LYS A 43 0.24 8.07 14.55
CA LYS A 43 0.62 8.04 15.97
C LYS A 43 -0.16 9.11 16.75
N ALA A 44 -0.32 8.93 18.07
CA ALA A 44 -1.07 9.84 18.92
C ALA A 44 -0.60 11.31 18.83
N ASN A 45 0.70 11.53 18.60
CA ASN A 45 1.34 12.84 18.46
C ASN A 45 1.64 13.21 16.99
N ALA A 46 0.99 12.58 16.01
CA ALA A 46 1.20 12.86 14.60
C ALA A 46 0.86 14.32 14.27
N SER A 47 1.77 14.98 13.56
CA SER A 47 1.58 16.35 13.07
C SER A 47 0.47 16.40 12.00
N ALA A 48 -0.02 17.60 11.68
CA ALA A 48 -0.96 17.78 10.57
C ALA A 48 -0.37 17.24 9.25
N THR A 49 0.92 17.50 9.01
CA THR A 49 1.63 17.01 7.83
C THR A 49 1.71 15.48 7.80
N ASP A 50 1.96 14.83 8.94
CA ASP A 50 1.97 13.37 9.01
C ASP A 50 0.59 12.79 8.65
N LYS A 51 -0.49 13.39 9.14
CA LYS A 51 -1.86 12.96 8.83
C LYS A 51 -2.13 13.06 7.32
N THR A 52 -1.80 14.20 6.71
CA THR A 52 -1.92 14.39 5.26
C THR A 52 -1.11 13.34 4.48
N ASN A 53 0.15 13.12 4.84
CA ASN A 53 0.98 12.13 4.18
C ASN A 53 0.46 10.69 4.34
N ILE A 54 -0.13 10.36 5.49
CA ILE A 54 -0.76 9.06 5.73
C ILE A 54 -1.99 8.91 4.84
N GLU A 55 -2.86 9.92 4.76
CA GLU A 55 -4.03 9.94 3.87
C GLU A 55 -3.64 9.81 2.38
N GLU A 56 -2.58 10.50 1.96
CA GLU A 56 -2.03 10.38 0.62
C GLU A 56 -1.47 8.98 0.36
N THR A 57 -0.76 8.41 1.33
CA THR A 57 -0.23 7.03 1.26
C THR A 57 -1.36 6.03 1.06
N GLU A 58 -2.48 6.18 1.78
CA GLU A 58 -3.66 5.35 1.59
C GLU A 58 -4.29 5.50 0.20
N THR A 59 -4.26 6.72 -0.34
CA THR A 59 -4.81 7.01 -1.66
C THR A 59 -4.04 6.32 -2.78
N CYS A 60 -2.71 6.18 -2.64
CA CYS A 60 -1.85 5.50 -3.61
C CYS A 60 -2.33 4.09 -3.94
N PHE A 61 -2.72 3.28 -2.94
CA PHE A 61 -3.15 1.91 -3.17
C PHE A 61 -4.67 1.71 -3.25
N LYS A 62 -5.48 2.72 -2.89
CA LYS A 62 -6.92 2.71 -3.20
C LYS A 62 -7.18 2.87 -4.71
N LYS A 63 -6.37 3.68 -5.41
CA LYS A 63 -6.45 3.88 -6.87
C LYS A 63 -5.86 2.75 -7.71
N THR A 64 -4.86 2.03 -7.19
CA THR A 64 -4.16 0.97 -7.93
C THR A 64 -4.95 -0.35 -7.89
N THR A 65 -5.88 -0.50 -8.83
CA THR A 65 -6.65 -1.74 -9.07
C THR A 65 -5.95 -2.61 -10.11
N VAL A 66 -4.91 -3.35 -9.72
CA VAL A 66 -4.24 -4.32 -10.62
C VAL A 66 -4.19 -5.72 -10.03
N VAL A 67 -4.47 -5.85 -8.74
CA VAL A 67 -4.39 -7.10 -7.99
C VAL A 67 -5.66 -7.24 -7.16
N PRO A 68 -6.29 -8.43 -7.06
CA PRO A 68 -7.41 -8.64 -6.13
C PRO A 68 -6.95 -8.29 -4.71
N ARG A 69 -7.42 -7.15 -4.19
CA ARG A 69 -7.05 -6.63 -2.86
C ARG A 69 -7.98 -7.20 -1.81
N ARG A 70 -7.40 -7.75 -0.74
CA ARG A 70 -8.08 -7.88 0.55
C ARG A 70 -7.40 -6.89 1.49
N ALA A 71 -8.02 -5.72 1.65
CA ALA A 71 -7.53 -4.71 2.59
C ALA A 71 -7.94 -5.14 4.00
N TYR A 72 -6.98 -5.18 4.92
CA TYR A 72 -7.22 -5.38 6.34
C TYR A 72 -6.72 -4.12 7.06
N HIS A 73 -7.65 -3.26 7.50
CA HIS A 73 -7.37 -2.22 8.49
C HIS A 73 -7.44 -2.89 9.86
N TYR A 74 -6.35 -2.91 10.59
CA TYR A 74 -6.35 -3.16 12.03
C TYR A 74 -5.83 -1.89 12.70
N ALA A 75 -6.65 -1.36 13.60
CA ALA A 75 -6.43 -0.12 14.34
C ALA A 75 -5.33 -0.26 15.40
#